data_AF-A0A9E5AX96-F1
#
_entry.id   AF-A0A9E5AX96-F1
#
_cell.length_a   1.000
_cell.length_b   1.000
_cell.length_c   1.000
_cell.angle_alpha   90.00
_cell.angle_beta   90.00
_cell.angle_gamma   90.00
#
_symmetry.space_group_name_H-M   'P 1'
#
loop_
_entity.id
_entity.type
_entity.pdbx_description
1 polymer ?
#
loop_
_entity_poly.entity_id
_entity_poly.type
_entity_poly.pdbx_seq_one_letter_code
_entity_poly.pdbx_strand_id
1 'polypeptide(L)' 'MSKTALLFAGQGAQTVGMGRDLAGQFPGARALFDRANAALGYDLASVCF' A
#
# COMPACT_ATOMS: atom_id res chain seq x y z
N MET A 1 14.32 28.20 -1.88
CA MET A 1 13.51 26.98 -1.77
C MET A 1 14.07 26.12 -0.64
N SER A 2 13.22 25.64 0.29
CA SER A 2 13.64 24.63 1.26
C SER A 2 13.75 23.26 0.59
N LYS A 3 14.62 22.39 1.11
CA LYS A 3 14.74 21.01 0.63
C LYS A 3 13.65 20.15 1.25
N THR A 4 13.00 19.31 0.46
CA THR A 4 12.00 18.34 0.92
C THR A 4 12.67 17.00 1.21
N ALA A 5 12.29 16.37 2.33
CA ALA A 5 12.64 14.98 2.64
C ALA A 5 11.35 14.17 2.81
N LEU A 6 11.35 12.93 2.32
CA LEU A 6 10.24 11.99 2.49
C LEU A 6 10.63 10.97 3.56
N LEU A 7 9.81 10.84 4.60
CA LEU A 7 9.97 9.84 5.64
C LEU A 7 8.78 8.88 5.58
N PHE A 8 9.05 7.59 5.74
CA PHE A 8 8.04 6.55 5.72
C PHE A 8 7.90 5.95 7.12
N ALA A 9 6.67 5.75 7.57
CA ALA A 9 6.39 5.19 8.89
C ALA A 9 6.85 3.71 8.99
N GLY A 10 7.29 3.31 10.18
CA GLY A 10 7.67 1.93 10.49
C GLY A 10 6.49 1.05 10.92
N GLN A 11 6.81 -0.14 11.42
CA GLN A 11 5.83 -1.09 11.97
C GLN A 11 5.14 -0.51 13.22
N GLY A 12 3.86 -0.82 13.40
CA GLY A 12 3.01 -0.33 14.50
C GLY A 12 2.04 0.77 14.08
N ALA A 13 2.23 1.39 12.91
CA ALA A 13 1.34 2.42 12.37
C ALA A 13 0.19 1.87 11.51
N GLN A 14 0.17 0.55 11.24
CA GLN A 14 -0.84 -0.07 10.37
C GLN A 14 -2.21 -0.19 11.05
N THR A 15 -3.28 -0.09 10.26
CA THR A 15 -4.67 -0.30 10.68
C THR A 15 -5.42 -1.13 9.65
N VAL A 16 -6.50 -1.81 10.08
CA VAL A 16 -7.38 -2.55 9.17
C VAL A 16 -8.05 -1.57 8.21
N GLY A 17 -8.04 -1.88 6.92
CA GLY A 17 -8.54 -1.00 5.86
C GLY A 17 -7.46 -0.14 5.19
N MET A 18 -6.23 -0.11 5.72
CA MET A 18 -5.16 0.73 5.20
C MET A 18 -4.83 0.41 3.73
N GLY A 19 -4.84 1.43 2.87
CA GLY A 19 -4.56 1.28 1.44
C GLY A 19 -5.78 1.03 0.56
N ARG A 20 -6.96 0.76 1.13
CA ARG A 20 -8.21 0.50 0.36
C ARG A 20 -8.56 1.65 -0.58
N ASP A 21 -8.65 2.86 -0.04
CA ASP A 21 -9.05 4.03 -0.81
C ASP A 21 -8.02 4.38 -1.89
N LEU A 22 -6.73 4.24 -1.59
CA LEU A 22 -5.66 4.45 -2.55
C LEU A 22 -5.74 3.44 -3.70
N ALA A 23 -5.92 2.16 -3.40
CA ALA A 23 -6.08 1.12 -4.41
C ALA A 23 -7.36 1.30 -5.25
N GLY A 24 -8.43 1.82 -4.67
CA GLY A 24 -9.68 2.11 -5.39
C GLY A 24 -9.63 3.35 -6.27
N GLN A 25 -8.88 4.38 -5.89
CA GLN A 25 -8.84 5.67 -6.59
C GLN A 25 -7.69 5.79 -7.60
N PHE A 26 -6.56 5.10 -7.35
CA PHE A 26 -5.35 5.24 -8.15
C PHE A 26 -4.98 3.89 -8.78
N PRO A 27 -5.10 3.73 -10.11
CA PRO A 27 -4.74 2.50 -10.81
C PRO A 27 -3.30 2.05 -10.53
N GLY A 28 -2.38 2.99 -10.34
CA GLY A 28 -0.99 2.69 -9.98
C GLY A 28 -0.85 2.01 -8.62
N ALA A 29 -1.67 2.37 -7.63
CA ALA A 29 -1.68 1.70 -6.33
C ALA A 29 -2.26 0.28 -6.44
N ARG A 30 -3.32 0.09 -7.24
CA ARG A 30 -3.87 -1.25 -7.50
C ARG A 30 -2.84 -2.18 -8.13
N ALA A 31 -2.14 -1.72 -9.16
CA ALA A 31 -1.11 -2.51 -9.84
C ALA A 31 0.04 -2.94 -8.91
N LEU A 32 0.34 -2.15 -7.86
CA LEU A 32 1.33 -2.53 -6.85
C LEU A 32 0.85 -3.70 -5.98
N PHE A 33 -0.42 -3.70 -5.56
CA PHE A 33 -1.01 -4.85 -4.87
C PHE A 33 -1.03 -6.10 -5.76
N ASP A 34 -1.41 -5.97 -7.04
CA ASP A 34 -1.44 -7.11 -7.97
C ASP A 34 -0.03 -7.72 -8.15
N ARG A 35 1.01 -6.87 -8.25
CA ARG A 35 2.41 -7.32 -8.28
C ARG A 35 2.84 -8.00 -6.97
N ALA A 36 2.42 -7.47 -5.82
CA ALA A 36 2.73 -8.07 -4.53
C ALA A 36 2.07 -9.45 -4.40
N ASN A 37 0.82 -9.59 -4.83
CA ASN A 37 0.09 -10.86 -4.83
C ASN A 37 0.81 -11.91 -5.67
N ALA A 38 1.29 -11.55 -6.87
CA ALA A 38 2.06 -12.45 -7.71
C ALA A 38 3.40 -12.88 -7.07
N ALA A 39 4.06 -11.99 -6.33
CA ALA A 39 5.32 -12.30 -5.65
C ALA A 39 5.14 -13.15 -4.39
N LEU A 40 4.03 -12.95 -3.66
CA LEU A 40 3.75 -13.60 -2.38
C LEU A 40 2.98 -14.92 -2.52
N GLY A 41 2.26 -15.11 -3.63
CA GLY A 41 1.42 -16.28 -3.88
C GLY A 41 0.09 -16.28 -3.13
N TYR A 42 -0.32 -15.15 -2.54
CA TYR A 42 -1.62 -14.97 -1.91
C TYR A 42 -2.12 -13.53 -2.08
N ASP A 43 -3.41 -13.31 -1.81
CA ASP A 43 -4.03 -11.98 -1.92
C ASP A 43 -3.70 -11.11 -0.69
N LEU A 44 -2.67 -10.28 -0.81
CA LEU A 44 -2.27 -9.34 0.24
C LEU A 44 -3.34 -8.28 0.51
N ALA A 45 -4.08 -7.86 -0.52
CA ALA A 45 -5.12 -6.86 -0.35
C ALA A 45 -6.16 -7.36 0.67
N SER A 46 -6.58 -8.62 0.56
CA SER A 46 -7.53 -9.25 1.50
C SER A 46 -7.08 -9.30 2.97
N VAL A 47 -5.77 -9.24 3.21
CA VAL A 47 -5.20 -9.19 4.57
C VAL A 47 -5.19 -7.75 5.09
N CYS A 48 -4.96 -6.77 4.22
CA CYS A 48 -4.93 -5.36 4.59
C CYS A 48 -6.34 -4.76 4.73
N PHE A 49 -7.26 -5.10 3.82
CA PHE A 49 -8.58 -4.48 3.72
C PHE A 49 -9.63 -5.36 3.05
#